data_AF-A0A8I0KPY4-F1
#
_entry.id   AF-A0A8I0KPY4-F1
#
_cell.length_a   1.000
_cell.length_b   1.000
_cell.length_c   1.000
_cell.angle_alpha   90.00
_cell.angle_beta   90.00
_cell.angle_gamma   90.00
#
_symmetry.space_group_name_H-M   'P 1'
#
loop_
_entity.id
_entity.type
_entity.pdbx_description
1 polymer ?
#
loop_
_entity_poly.entity_id
_entity_poly.type
_entity_poly.pdbx_seq_one_letter_code
_entity_poly.pdbx_strand_id
1 'polypeptide(L)'
;MSDKAWLYLYENAESKALYVGICESMGRVFQGCNPVAEELREQPGTLIRQTSRRFSTRRDALIAEAVAIHVAVFAGRDVMVEREDWEEIAEQGEGASREGVSGSRGTVHLTNIQSTQSTKYLSPAIFVKSGEVRQDELTNTLIVPISPDEVRGMPSPFGGHSGEEFAARATKWWNVAVEKRRHVRHLLAVLRGCHVVLGSWEIDPMGEWRLNPEYETRKSAYRTRIEIPLVSPAEHDYGGLRGKTYMGTLNQGVAYSPDVPK
;
A
#
# COMPACT_ATOMS: atom_id res chain seq x y z
N MET A 1 -11.81 -27.36 2.74
CA MET A 1 -11.00 -27.95 3.84
C MET A 1 -9.72 -27.13 3.93
N SER A 2 -9.16 -26.91 5.12
CA SER A 2 -7.91 -26.15 5.26
C SER A 2 -6.74 -27.04 4.86
N ASP A 3 -6.35 -27.00 3.59
CA ASP A 3 -5.24 -27.84 3.12
C ASP A 3 -3.95 -27.32 3.72
N LYS A 4 -3.21 -28.22 4.37
CA LYS A 4 -1.94 -27.90 5.02
C LYS A 4 -0.86 -27.94 3.95
N ALA A 5 -0.01 -26.93 3.92
CA ALA A 5 1.00 -26.78 2.88
C ALA A 5 2.40 -26.65 3.47
N TRP A 6 3.40 -27.08 2.70
CA TRP A 6 4.81 -26.82 2.92
C TRP A 6 5.26 -25.66 2.06
N LEU A 7 6.16 -24.83 2.57
CA LEU A 7 6.96 -23.90 1.76
C LEU A 7 8.21 -24.62 1.25
N TYR A 8 8.56 -24.43 -0.02
CA TYR A 8 9.77 -24.94 -0.64
C TYR A 8 10.49 -23.88 -1.49
N LEU A 9 11.79 -24.10 -1.69
CA LEU A 9 12.70 -23.18 -2.36
C LEU A 9 13.60 -23.95 -3.34
N TYR A 10 13.84 -23.37 -4.51
CA TYR A 10 14.99 -23.72 -5.35
C TYR A 10 15.96 -22.54 -5.29
N GLU A 11 17.14 -22.75 -4.71
CA GLU A 11 18.15 -21.70 -4.52
C GLU A 11 19.39 -22.00 -5.37
N ASN A 12 19.80 -21.04 -6.20
CA ASN A 12 21.09 -21.10 -6.88
C ASN A 12 21.93 -19.89 -6.48
N ALA A 13 23.00 -20.15 -5.72
CA ALA A 13 23.84 -19.08 -5.18
C ALA A 13 24.68 -18.41 -6.27
N GLU A 14 25.09 -19.16 -7.29
CA GLU A 14 25.95 -18.67 -8.38
C GLU A 14 25.18 -17.72 -9.30
N SER A 15 24.00 -18.13 -9.75
CA SER A 15 23.13 -17.30 -10.59
C SER A 15 22.30 -16.28 -9.82
N LYS A 16 22.37 -16.30 -8.48
CA LYS A 16 21.53 -15.50 -7.56
C LYS A 16 20.02 -15.70 -7.74
N ALA A 17 19.60 -16.77 -8.43
CA ALA A 17 18.21 -17.08 -8.67
C ALA A 17 17.56 -17.78 -7.47
N LEU A 18 16.29 -17.48 -7.25
CA LEU A 18 15.45 -18.12 -6.25
C LEU A 18 14.05 -18.38 -6.82
N TYR A 19 13.54 -19.59 -6.67
CA TYR A 19 12.12 -19.88 -6.80
C TYR A 19 11.55 -20.19 -5.41
N VAL A 20 10.37 -19.62 -5.12
CA VAL A 20 9.63 -19.84 -3.87
C VAL A 20 8.26 -20.38 -4.24
N GLY A 21 7.84 -21.46 -3.59
CA GLY A 21 6.54 -22.06 -3.82
C GLY A 21 5.96 -22.72 -2.58
N ILE A 22 4.66 -23.01 -2.61
CA ILE A 22 3.99 -23.84 -1.62
C ILE A 22 3.41 -25.12 -2.23
N CYS A 23 3.36 -26.21 -1.46
CA CYS A 23 2.83 -27.47 -1.95
C CYS A 23 2.11 -28.28 -0.88
N GLU A 24 1.19 -29.14 -1.31
CA GLU A 24 0.37 -30.00 -0.44
C GLU A 24 1.00 -31.37 -0.20
N SER A 25 2.19 -31.63 -0.77
CA SER A 25 2.95 -32.86 -0.52
C SER A 25 4.45 -32.64 -0.71
N MET A 26 5.28 -33.35 0.05
CA MET A 26 6.75 -33.23 -0.02
C MET A 26 7.31 -33.64 -1.39
N GLY A 27 6.69 -34.60 -2.07
CA GLY A 27 7.13 -35.06 -3.38
C GLY A 27 6.86 -34.05 -4.52
N ARG A 28 5.99 -33.06 -4.31
CA ARG A 28 5.62 -32.07 -5.33
C ARG A 28 6.83 -31.26 -5.81
N VAL A 29 7.84 -31.05 -4.98
CA VAL A 29 9.05 -30.27 -5.31
C VAL A 29 9.94 -30.93 -6.39
N PHE A 30 9.64 -32.17 -6.79
CA PHE A 30 10.33 -32.87 -7.86
C PHE A 30 9.45 -33.12 -9.09
N GLN A 31 8.18 -32.70 -9.02
CA GLN A 31 7.23 -32.89 -10.11
C GLN A 31 7.26 -31.70 -11.06
N GLY A 32 6.97 -31.96 -12.33
CA GLY A 32 6.78 -30.89 -13.31
C GLY A 32 5.53 -30.07 -12.98
N CYS A 33 5.67 -28.75 -12.96
CA CYS A 33 4.59 -27.81 -12.68
C CYS A 33 4.78 -26.47 -13.40
N ASN A 34 6.01 -25.98 -13.51
CA ASN A 34 6.34 -24.71 -14.13
C ASN A 34 7.71 -24.83 -14.84
N PRO A 35 7.77 -24.62 -16.18
CA PRO A 35 9.01 -24.71 -16.95
C PRO A 35 10.16 -23.85 -16.41
N VAL A 36 9.88 -22.67 -15.86
CA VAL A 36 10.91 -21.77 -15.30
C VAL A 36 11.46 -22.31 -13.97
N ALA A 37 10.58 -22.84 -13.13
CA ALA A 37 10.98 -23.46 -11.87
C ALA A 37 11.74 -24.77 -12.11
N GLU A 38 11.35 -25.53 -13.13
CA GLU A 38 12.02 -26.75 -13.59
C GLU A 38 13.41 -26.45 -14.13
N GLU A 39 13.55 -25.43 -14.97
CA GLU A 39 14.86 -25.00 -15.49
C GLU A 39 15.80 -24.63 -14.34
N LEU A 40 15.34 -23.84 -13.36
CA LEU A 40 16.15 -23.52 -12.19
C LEU A 40 16.51 -24.76 -11.36
N ARG A 41 15.54 -25.67 -11.14
CA ARG A 41 15.75 -26.92 -10.39
C ARG A 41 16.84 -27.79 -11.02
N GLU A 42 16.96 -27.77 -12.34
CA GLU A 42 17.90 -28.60 -13.10
C GLU A 42 19.28 -27.95 -13.32
N GLN A 43 19.43 -26.66 -13.01
CA GLN A 43 20.73 -25.99 -13.08
C GLN A 43 21.75 -26.61 -12.10
N PRO A 44 23.01 -26.83 -12.53
CA PRO A 44 24.08 -27.22 -11.63
C PRO A 44 24.23 -26.24 -10.46
N GLY A 45 24.44 -26.79 -9.26
CA GLY A 45 24.59 -26.00 -8.04
C GLY A 45 23.28 -25.52 -7.40
N THR A 46 22.11 -25.81 -8.00
CA THR A 46 20.83 -25.53 -7.37
C THR A 46 20.57 -26.46 -6.18
N LEU A 47 20.24 -25.88 -5.03
CA LEU A 47 19.79 -26.61 -3.84
C LEU A 47 18.27 -26.53 -3.73
N ILE A 48 17.66 -27.65 -3.36
CA ILE A 48 16.22 -27.74 -3.10
C ILE A 48 16.01 -27.80 -1.60
N ARG A 49 15.23 -26.88 -1.04
CA ARG A 49 14.89 -26.84 0.38
C ARG A 49 13.39 -26.86 0.57
N GLN A 50 12.97 -27.46 1.67
CA GLN A 50 11.58 -27.46 2.08
C GLN A 50 11.51 -27.30 3.60
N THR A 51 10.47 -26.62 4.07
CA THR A 51 10.12 -26.61 5.49
C THR A 51 9.97 -28.04 6.03
N SER A 52 10.56 -28.33 7.19
CA SER A 52 10.51 -29.67 7.79
C SER A 52 9.13 -30.02 8.35
N ARG A 53 8.25 -29.03 8.51
CA ARG A 53 6.88 -29.15 8.96
C ARG A 53 5.97 -28.30 8.10
N ARG A 54 4.78 -28.81 7.82
CA ARG A 54 3.70 -28.07 7.14
C ARG A 54 3.17 -26.94 8.02
N PHE A 55 2.72 -25.86 7.38
CA PHE A 55 1.92 -24.82 7.99
C PHE A 55 0.55 -25.36 8.40
N SER A 56 -0.03 -24.75 9.44
CA SER A 56 -1.35 -25.14 9.96
C SER A 56 -2.46 -24.90 8.93
N THR A 57 -2.31 -23.90 8.07
CA THR A 57 -3.25 -23.57 7.00
C THR A 57 -2.51 -23.18 5.71
N ARG A 58 -3.17 -23.37 4.56
CA ARG A 58 -2.69 -22.85 3.26
C ARG A 58 -2.48 -21.34 3.28
N ARG A 59 -3.32 -20.59 4.00
CA ARG A 59 -3.20 -19.13 4.13
C ARG A 59 -1.90 -18.74 4.83
N ASP A 60 -1.50 -19.45 5.87
CA ASP A 60 -0.23 -19.17 6.57
C ASP A 60 0.97 -19.48 5.68
N ALA A 61 0.90 -20.54 4.88
CA ALA A 61 1.94 -20.87 3.91
C ALA A 61 2.09 -19.78 2.84
N LEU A 62 0.97 -19.26 2.33
CA LEU A 62 0.93 -18.14 1.40
C LEU A 62 1.51 -16.84 2.00
N ILE A 63 1.25 -16.56 3.28
CA ILE A 63 1.87 -15.43 3.99
C ILE A 63 3.38 -15.62 4.10
N ALA A 64 3.84 -16.83 4.42
CA ALA A 64 5.27 -17.12 4.53
C ALA A 64 5.99 -17.01 3.17
N GLU A 65 5.37 -17.51 2.10
CA GLU A 65 5.83 -17.36 0.72
C GLU A 65 5.96 -15.89 0.32
N ALA A 66 4.93 -15.09 0.57
CA ALA A 66 4.93 -13.66 0.36
C ALA A 66 6.10 -12.94 1.05
N VAL A 67 6.33 -13.25 2.33
CA VAL A 67 7.47 -12.71 3.09
C VAL A 67 8.80 -13.15 2.48
N ALA A 68 8.95 -14.42 2.10
CA ALA A 68 10.19 -14.94 1.53
C ALA A 68 10.52 -14.29 0.18
N ILE A 69 9.54 -14.13 -0.71
CA ILE A 69 9.69 -13.41 -1.99
C ILE A 69 10.12 -11.97 -1.72
N HIS A 70 9.43 -11.27 -0.82
CA HIS A 70 9.74 -9.87 -0.50
C HIS A 70 11.18 -9.70 0.02
N VAL A 71 11.60 -10.52 0.98
CA VAL A 71 12.95 -10.46 1.54
C VAL A 71 14.00 -10.81 0.49
N ALA A 72 13.74 -11.79 -0.38
CA ALA A 72 14.67 -12.19 -1.42
C ALA A 72 14.88 -11.08 -2.47
N VAL A 73 13.80 -10.45 -2.93
CA VAL A 73 13.89 -9.29 -3.83
C VAL A 73 14.63 -8.13 -3.16
N PHE A 74 14.30 -7.83 -1.90
CA PHE A 74 14.99 -6.79 -1.13
C PHE A 74 16.50 -7.08 -0.97
N ALA A 75 16.88 -8.35 -0.85
CA ALA A 75 18.27 -8.80 -0.80
C ALA A 75 18.96 -8.86 -2.19
N GLY A 76 18.28 -8.44 -3.26
CA GLY A 76 18.83 -8.41 -4.62
C GLY A 76 18.93 -9.79 -5.29
N ARG A 77 18.05 -10.73 -4.91
CA ARG A 77 17.90 -12.02 -5.61
C ARG A 77 16.95 -11.87 -6.79
N ASP A 78 17.23 -12.60 -7.87
CA ASP A 78 16.31 -12.75 -8.99
C ASP A 78 15.25 -13.80 -8.63
N VAL A 79 14.05 -13.35 -8.25
CA VAL A 79 12.97 -14.23 -7.82
C VAL A 79 12.07 -14.62 -8.99
N MET A 80 11.88 -15.91 -9.20
CA MET A 80 11.01 -16.49 -10.22
C MET A 80 9.62 -16.76 -9.63
N VAL A 81 8.56 -16.24 -10.27
CA VAL A 81 7.17 -16.35 -9.80
C VAL A 81 6.28 -16.90 -10.94
N GLU A 82 5.26 -17.70 -10.61
CA GLU A 82 4.28 -18.22 -11.58
C GLU A 82 3.34 -17.14 -12.12
N ARG A 83 3.10 -17.14 -13.43
CA ARG A 83 2.29 -16.14 -14.16
C ARG A 83 0.81 -16.12 -13.73
N GLU A 84 0.27 -17.25 -13.29
CA GLU A 84 -1.13 -17.39 -12.87
C GLU A 84 -1.44 -16.65 -11.56
N ASP A 85 -0.43 -16.41 -10.71
CA ASP A 85 -0.56 -15.52 -9.55
C ASP A 85 -0.55 -14.03 -9.94
N TRP A 86 -0.05 -13.66 -11.13
CA TRP A 86 0.03 -12.26 -11.58
C TRP A 86 -1.31 -11.68 -12.04
N GLU A 87 -2.16 -12.48 -12.71
CA GLU A 87 -3.45 -12.00 -13.22
C GLU A 87 -4.45 -11.75 -12.07
N GLU A 88 -4.40 -12.57 -11.00
CA GLU A 88 -5.20 -12.36 -9.77
C GLU A 88 -4.73 -11.16 -8.93
N ILE A 89 -3.43 -10.79 -9.03
CA ILE A 89 -2.81 -9.66 -8.32
C ILE A 89 -2.99 -8.34 -9.09
N ALA A 90 -2.98 -8.37 -10.43
CA ALA A 90 -3.07 -7.18 -11.27
C ALA A 90 -4.48 -6.57 -11.36
N GLU A 91 -5.55 -7.37 -11.19
CA GLU A 91 -6.94 -6.89 -11.30
C GLU A 91 -7.38 -5.96 -10.13
N GLN A 92 -6.56 -5.79 -9.09
CA GLN A 92 -6.89 -4.96 -7.92
C GLN A 92 -6.12 -3.64 -7.80
N GLY A 93 -5.27 -3.31 -8.77
CA GLY A 93 -4.49 -2.05 -8.78
C GLY A 93 -4.69 -1.26 -10.07
N GLU A 94 -5.42 -0.14 -10.01
CA GLU A 94 -5.42 0.86 -11.08
C GLU A 94 -4.02 1.51 -11.18
N GLY A 95 -3.13 0.95 -12.01
CA GLY A 95 -1.79 1.53 -12.22
C GLY A 95 -0.76 0.71 -13.02
N ALA A 96 -1.09 -0.44 -13.60
CA ALA A 96 -0.12 -1.22 -14.37
C ALA A 96 -0.01 -0.72 -15.82
N SER A 97 1.03 0.07 -16.11
CA SER A 97 1.48 0.33 -17.49
C SER A 97 1.99 -0.96 -18.12
N ARG A 98 1.47 -1.30 -19.29
CA ARG A 98 1.75 -2.53 -20.07
C ARG A 98 3.10 -2.52 -20.81
N GLU A 99 4.00 -1.60 -20.50
CA GLU A 99 5.27 -1.42 -21.23
C GLU A 99 6.43 -2.03 -20.44
N GLY A 100 6.94 -3.14 -20.98
CA GLY A 100 8.04 -3.91 -20.41
C GLY A 100 8.15 -5.34 -20.96
N VAL A 101 7.15 -5.81 -21.71
CA VAL A 101 7.22 -7.12 -22.38
C VAL A 101 7.79 -6.94 -23.79
N SER A 102 9.10 -7.06 -23.92
CA SER A 102 9.74 -7.31 -25.21
C SER A 102 10.34 -8.72 -25.23
N GLY A 103 9.65 -9.59 -25.98
CA GLY A 103 10.15 -10.70 -26.79
C GLY A 103 11.35 -11.54 -26.33
N SER A 104 11.06 -12.84 -26.15
CA SER A 104 11.96 -14.00 -26.31
C SER A 104 12.99 -14.25 -25.20
N ARG A 105 12.82 -15.39 -24.49
CA ARG A 105 13.51 -15.84 -23.26
C ARG A 105 13.10 -15.04 -22.02
N GLY A 106 12.01 -15.47 -21.39
CA GLY A 106 11.45 -14.82 -20.21
C GLY A 106 12.23 -15.10 -18.92
N THR A 107 13.47 -14.62 -18.81
CA THR A 107 13.92 -14.10 -17.53
C THR A 107 13.12 -12.83 -17.29
N VAL A 108 12.07 -12.91 -16.46
CA VAL A 108 11.52 -11.70 -15.85
C VAL A 108 12.58 -11.24 -14.87
N HIS A 109 13.54 -10.45 -15.37
CA HIS A 109 14.36 -9.62 -14.51
C HIS A 109 13.39 -8.69 -13.81
N LEU A 110 13.05 -9.01 -12.57
CA LEU A 110 12.55 -8.02 -11.62
C LEU A 110 13.73 -7.09 -11.38
N THR A 111 13.95 -6.17 -12.32
CA THR A 111 14.92 -5.09 -12.18
C THR A 111 14.59 -4.36 -10.89
N ASN A 112 15.44 -4.61 -9.91
CA ASN A 112 15.72 -3.82 -8.73
C ASN A 112 15.04 -2.43 -8.77
N ILE A 113 14.21 -2.15 -7.75
CA ILE A 113 13.66 -0.83 -7.35
C ILE A 113 12.35 -0.35 -7.99
N GLN A 114 11.78 -0.96 -9.03
CA GLN A 114 10.45 -0.56 -9.52
C GLN A 114 9.58 -1.77 -9.87
N SER A 115 8.41 -1.84 -9.20
CA SER A 115 7.29 -2.74 -9.52
C SER A 115 7.34 -4.15 -8.91
N THR A 116 7.85 -4.30 -7.69
CA THR A 116 7.54 -5.49 -6.88
C THR A 116 6.21 -5.23 -6.20
N GLN A 117 5.08 -5.48 -6.88
CA GLN A 117 3.78 -5.51 -6.20
C GLN A 117 3.82 -6.67 -5.21
N SER A 118 4.11 -6.36 -3.95
CA SER A 118 4.08 -7.35 -2.88
C SER A 118 2.69 -7.96 -2.85
N THR A 119 2.66 -9.26 -3.12
CA THR A 119 1.71 -10.26 -2.65
C THR A 119 0.54 -9.72 -1.82
N LYS A 120 -0.70 -10.08 -2.18
CA LYS A 120 -1.96 -9.83 -1.45
C LYS A 120 -1.95 -10.05 0.09
N TYR A 121 -0.88 -10.63 0.64
CA TYR A 121 -0.67 -10.95 2.04
C TYR A 121 0.21 -9.96 2.82
N LEU A 122 0.93 -9.06 2.13
CA LEU A 122 1.72 -8.00 2.76
C LEU A 122 1.02 -6.67 2.53
N SER A 123 0.27 -6.25 3.55
CA SER A 123 -0.31 -4.91 3.59
C SER A 123 0.58 -4.00 4.42
N PRO A 124 0.53 -2.68 4.18
CA PRO A 124 1.28 -1.77 4.99
C PRO A 124 0.92 -1.87 6.48
N ALA A 125 1.92 -1.71 7.34
CA ALA A 125 1.68 -1.56 8.77
C ALA A 125 0.97 -0.23 9.03
N ILE A 126 -0.17 -0.29 9.73
CA ILE A 126 -0.92 0.88 10.18
C ILE A 126 -0.82 0.93 11.70
N PHE A 127 -0.46 2.09 12.23
CA PHE A 127 -0.51 2.33 13.67
C PHE A 127 -1.98 2.48 14.09
N VAL A 128 -2.46 1.56 14.94
CA VAL A 128 -3.84 1.55 15.43
C VAL A 128 -3.83 1.71 16.94
N LYS A 129 -4.70 2.60 17.45
CA LYS A 129 -5.00 2.78 18.88
C LYS A 129 -6.44 2.36 19.13
N SER A 130 -6.74 1.93 20.35
CA SER A 130 -8.13 1.73 20.78
C SER A 130 -8.89 3.05 20.78
N GLY A 131 -10.16 3.01 20.36
CA GLY A 131 -11.08 4.14 20.41
C GLY A 131 -11.64 4.47 19.04
N GLU A 132 -12.77 5.17 19.07
CA GLU A 132 -13.52 5.59 17.88
C GLU A 132 -13.51 7.11 17.77
N VAL A 133 -13.57 7.61 16.54
CA VAL A 133 -13.78 9.02 16.20
C VAL A 133 -15.01 9.06 15.33
N ARG A 134 -16.14 9.44 15.91
CA ARG A 134 -17.42 9.43 15.22
C ARG A 134 -17.68 10.76 14.53
N GLN A 135 -18.11 10.70 13.26
CA GLN A 135 -18.29 11.89 12.45
C GLN A 135 -19.32 12.86 13.05
N ASP A 136 -20.36 12.33 13.71
CA ASP A 136 -21.42 13.07 14.38
C ASP A 136 -20.97 13.83 15.64
N GLU A 137 -19.83 13.45 16.21
CA GLU A 137 -19.23 14.08 17.39
C GLU A 137 -18.15 15.10 17.06
N LEU A 138 -17.70 15.14 15.80
CA LEU A 138 -16.72 16.11 15.33
C LEU A 138 -17.35 17.51 15.23
N THR A 139 -16.54 18.54 15.48
CA THR A 139 -16.93 19.95 15.33
C THR A 139 -15.95 20.66 14.41
N ASN A 140 -16.44 21.52 13.52
CA ASN A 140 -15.63 22.35 12.62
C ASN A 140 -14.54 21.57 11.88
N THR A 141 -14.78 20.31 11.52
CA THR A 141 -13.75 19.41 11.01
C THR A 141 -13.91 19.17 9.51
N LEU A 142 -12.82 19.36 8.78
CA LEU A 142 -12.64 18.93 7.41
C LEU A 142 -12.05 17.51 7.40
N ILE A 143 -12.71 16.59 6.71
CA ILE A 143 -12.35 15.17 6.71
C ILE A 143 -11.86 14.81 5.31
N VAL A 144 -10.60 14.40 5.21
CA VAL A 144 -9.93 14.14 3.94
C VAL A 144 -9.63 12.64 3.78
N PRO A 145 -10.22 11.96 2.78
CA PRO A 145 -10.04 10.53 2.60
C PRO A 145 -8.79 10.20 1.78
N ILE A 146 -7.73 9.69 2.42
CA ILE A 146 -6.41 9.43 1.83
C ILE A 146 -6.25 7.94 1.50
N SER A 147 -5.66 7.59 0.35
CA SER A 147 -5.26 6.20 0.02
C SER A 147 -3.82 5.92 0.49
N PRO A 148 -3.33 4.68 0.55
CA PRO A 148 -1.88 4.44 0.71
C PRO A 148 -1.08 5.16 -0.38
N ASP A 149 0.11 5.67 -0.07
CA ASP A 149 1.07 6.17 -1.08
C ASP A 149 2.01 5.06 -1.51
N GLU A 150 2.71 5.21 -2.62
CA GLU A 150 3.72 4.24 -3.04
C GLU A 150 5.12 4.67 -2.60
N VAL A 151 5.79 3.84 -1.80
CA VAL A 151 7.23 3.97 -1.54
C VAL A 151 7.96 2.90 -2.32
N ARG A 152 8.77 3.31 -3.30
CA ARG A 152 9.49 2.39 -4.19
C ARG A 152 8.54 1.39 -4.87
N GLY A 153 7.35 1.85 -5.27
CA GLY A 153 6.31 1.04 -5.91
C GLY A 153 5.49 0.16 -4.95
N MET A 154 5.61 0.36 -3.64
CA MET A 154 4.89 -0.41 -2.61
C MET A 154 3.90 0.47 -1.86
N PRO A 155 2.63 0.05 -1.71
CA PRO A 155 1.68 0.76 -0.86
C PRO A 155 2.21 0.93 0.57
N SER A 156 2.11 2.14 1.09
CA SER A 156 2.45 2.52 2.46
C SER A 156 1.57 3.69 2.92
N PRO A 157 0.89 3.62 4.08
CA PRO A 157 0.05 4.70 4.58
C PRO A 157 0.89 5.90 5.00
N PHE A 158 2.15 5.67 5.36
CA PHE A 158 3.06 6.68 5.91
C PHE A 158 4.39 6.81 5.17
N GLY A 159 4.62 6.02 4.13
CA GLY A 159 5.76 6.09 3.25
C GLY A 159 7.13 6.50 3.84
N GLY A 160 7.52 6.06 5.04
CA GLY A 160 8.79 6.49 5.65
C GLY A 160 8.94 8.02 5.82
N HIS A 161 7.85 8.77 5.69
CA HIS A 161 7.81 10.22 5.66
C HIS A 161 7.53 10.80 7.05
N SER A 162 8.10 11.98 7.31
CA SER A 162 7.86 12.77 8.52
C SER A 162 6.40 13.30 8.58
N GLY A 163 5.98 13.77 9.76
CA GLY A 163 4.64 14.35 9.93
C GLY A 163 4.37 15.53 8.99
N GLU A 164 5.40 16.31 8.64
CA GLU A 164 5.32 17.45 7.73
C GLU A 164 5.11 17.02 6.26
N GLU A 165 5.84 16.01 5.81
CA GLU A 165 5.65 15.42 4.47
C GLU A 165 4.25 14.80 4.34
N PHE A 166 3.76 14.14 5.39
CA PHE A 166 2.39 13.62 5.40
C PHE A 166 1.34 14.74 5.40
N ALA A 167 1.59 15.84 6.12
CA ALA A 167 0.71 17.00 6.11
C ALA A 167 0.57 17.59 4.70
N ALA A 168 1.65 17.71 3.93
CA ALA A 168 1.59 18.17 2.54
C ALA A 168 0.65 17.31 1.67
N ARG A 169 0.63 16.00 1.90
CA ARG A 169 -0.29 15.07 1.25
C ARG A 169 -1.73 15.25 1.73
N ALA A 170 -1.92 15.45 3.03
CA ALA A 170 -3.23 15.68 3.61
C ALA A 170 -3.84 17.04 3.21
N THR A 171 -3.05 18.01 2.74
CA THR A 171 -3.53 19.38 2.51
C THR A 171 -3.69 19.79 1.04
N LYS A 172 -3.04 19.13 0.09
CA LYS A 172 -2.85 19.67 -1.29
C LYS A 172 -3.77 19.12 -2.38
N TRP A 173 -4.58 18.09 -2.10
CA TRP A 173 -5.32 17.33 -3.11
C TRP A 173 -6.82 17.62 -3.14
N TRP A 174 -7.26 18.63 -2.40
CA TRP A 174 -8.66 18.79 -2.02
C TRP A 174 -9.29 20.06 -2.59
N ASN A 175 -10.55 19.93 -3.01
CA ASN A 175 -11.42 21.06 -3.31
C ASN A 175 -12.22 21.39 -2.05
N VAL A 176 -11.98 22.55 -1.45
CA VAL A 176 -12.78 23.06 -0.31
C VAL A 176 -13.50 24.31 -0.75
N ALA A 177 -14.83 24.28 -0.64
CA ALA A 177 -15.70 25.37 -1.05
C ALA A 177 -15.42 26.63 -0.22
N VAL A 178 -15.40 27.81 -0.88
CA VAL A 178 -14.95 29.08 -0.27
C VAL A 178 -15.77 29.43 0.96
N GLU A 179 -17.08 29.24 0.87
CA GLU A 179 -18.06 29.47 1.93
C GLU A 179 -17.82 28.61 3.18
N LYS A 180 -17.16 27.45 3.05
CA LYS A 180 -16.87 26.54 4.16
C LYS A 180 -15.54 26.81 4.85
N ARG A 181 -14.58 27.44 4.16
CA ARG A 181 -13.19 27.67 4.66
C ARG A 181 -13.16 28.39 6.00
N ARG A 182 -14.03 29.37 6.20
CA ARG A 182 -14.14 30.13 7.47
C ARG A 182 -14.76 29.34 8.62
N HIS A 183 -15.37 28.18 8.37
CA HIS A 183 -16.07 27.36 9.35
C HIS A 183 -15.29 26.11 9.78
N VAL A 184 -14.25 25.74 9.03
CA VAL A 184 -13.38 24.61 9.40
C VAL A 184 -12.22 25.11 10.27
N ARG A 185 -11.87 24.32 11.29
CA ARG A 185 -10.83 24.59 12.29
C ARG A 185 -9.89 23.40 12.45
N HIS A 186 -10.33 22.20 12.06
CA HIS A 186 -9.56 20.98 12.19
C HIS A 186 -9.53 20.21 10.89
N LEU A 187 -8.41 19.54 10.61
CA LEU A 187 -8.26 18.60 9.51
C LEU A 187 -8.12 17.20 10.08
N LEU A 188 -8.87 16.24 9.54
CA LEU A 188 -8.79 14.83 9.86
C LEU A 188 -8.48 14.03 8.60
N ALA A 189 -7.30 13.41 8.53
CA ALA A 189 -6.91 12.53 7.43
C ALA A 189 -7.26 11.08 7.75
N VAL A 190 -8.10 10.46 6.91
CA VAL A 190 -8.60 9.09 7.13
C VAL A 190 -8.18 8.17 6.00
N LEU A 191 -7.58 7.03 6.34
CA LEU A 191 -7.19 6.00 5.38
C LEU A 191 -8.42 5.30 4.78
N ARG A 192 -8.54 5.32 3.45
CA ARG A 192 -9.56 4.55 2.72
C ARG A 192 -9.36 3.04 2.91
N GLY A 193 -10.45 2.28 2.93
CA GLY A 193 -10.45 0.83 3.07
C GLY A 193 -10.42 0.33 4.52
N CYS A 194 -9.59 0.94 5.39
CA CYS A 194 -9.49 0.54 6.79
C CYS A 194 -10.13 1.51 7.79
N HIS A 195 -10.54 2.71 7.34
CA HIS A 195 -11.18 3.73 8.18
C HIS A 195 -10.34 4.10 9.43
N VAL A 196 -9.01 4.19 9.28
CA VAL A 196 -8.11 4.59 10.38
C VAL A 196 -7.70 6.05 10.21
N VAL A 197 -7.72 6.82 11.29
CA VAL A 197 -7.20 8.19 11.31
C VAL A 197 -5.68 8.15 11.21
N LEU A 198 -5.13 8.67 10.12
CA LEU A 198 -3.67 8.71 9.90
C LEU A 198 -3.02 9.95 10.50
N GLY A 199 -3.76 11.05 10.59
CA GLY A 199 -3.32 12.28 11.23
C GLY A 199 -4.46 13.26 11.44
N SER A 200 -4.25 14.15 12.39
CA SER A 200 -5.16 15.25 12.73
C SER A 200 -4.37 16.52 13.00
N TRP A 201 -4.88 17.66 12.54
CA TRP A 201 -4.22 18.97 12.65
C TRP A 201 -5.22 20.09 12.91
N GLU A 202 -4.70 21.20 13.43
CA GLU A 202 -5.40 22.48 13.44
C GLU A 202 -5.21 23.21 12.10
N ILE A 203 -6.28 23.83 11.63
CA ILE A 203 -6.33 24.68 10.44
C ILE A 203 -6.36 26.13 10.92
N ASP A 204 -5.56 27.00 10.29
CA ASP A 204 -5.73 28.45 10.41
C ASP A 204 -6.79 28.93 9.38
N PRO A 205 -8.02 29.24 9.81
CA PRO A 205 -9.11 29.60 8.88
C PRO A 205 -8.90 30.98 8.26
N MET A 206 -8.11 31.84 8.92
CA MET A 206 -7.75 33.18 8.45
C MET A 206 -6.47 33.16 7.60
N GLY A 207 -5.76 32.03 7.61
CA GLY A 207 -4.61 31.77 6.77
C GLY A 207 -4.95 31.77 5.28
N GLU A 208 -3.92 31.82 4.45
CA GLU A 208 -4.10 31.92 3.00
C GLU A 208 -4.43 30.56 2.38
N TRP A 209 -5.66 30.44 1.87
CA TRP A 209 -6.13 29.26 1.13
C TRP A 209 -5.72 29.34 -0.34
N ARG A 210 -4.45 29.03 -0.63
CA ARG A 210 -3.85 29.17 -1.96
C ARG A 210 -4.32 28.08 -2.91
N LEU A 211 -4.51 28.43 -4.18
CA LEU A 211 -4.61 27.42 -5.23
C LEU A 211 -3.28 26.68 -5.35
N ASN A 212 -3.34 25.37 -5.51
CA ASN A 212 -2.14 24.57 -5.68
C ASN A 212 -1.60 24.75 -7.12
N PRO A 213 -0.39 25.34 -7.31
CA PRO A 213 0.16 25.64 -8.63
C PRO A 213 0.32 24.41 -9.53
N GLU A 214 0.55 23.23 -8.93
CA GLU A 214 0.68 21.96 -9.66
C GLU A 214 -0.60 21.57 -10.44
N TYR A 215 -1.74 22.11 -10.04
CA TYR A 215 -3.05 21.80 -10.62
C TYR A 215 -3.61 22.94 -11.46
N GLU A 216 -2.98 24.11 -11.45
CA GLU A 216 -3.45 25.30 -12.17
C GLU A 216 -3.47 25.08 -13.69
N THR A 217 -2.51 24.32 -14.21
CA THR A 217 -2.36 24.05 -15.65
C THR A 217 -3.11 22.80 -16.13
N ARG A 218 -3.73 22.02 -15.23
CA ARG A 218 -4.43 20.78 -15.60
C ARG A 218 -5.83 21.07 -16.15
N LYS A 219 -6.15 20.49 -17.31
CA LYS A 219 -7.51 20.49 -17.89
C LYS A 219 -8.43 19.53 -17.14
N SER A 220 -9.01 19.94 -16.00
CA SER A 220 -10.07 19.17 -15.28
C SER A 220 -10.65 19.94 -14.07
N ALA A 221 -11.63 19.33 -13.38
CA ALA A 221 -12.18 19.71 -12.05
C ALA A 221 -11.13 19.79 -10.92
N TYR A 222 -9.87 19.44 -11.20
CA TYR A 222 -8.74 19.53 -10.27
C TYR A 222 -8.11 20.92 -10.18
N ARG A 223 -8.43 21.86 -11.10
CA ARG A 223 -7.86 23.22 -11.13
C ARG A 223 -8.20 24.08 -9.90
N THR A 224 -9.17 23.66 -9.10
CA THR A 224 -9.65 24.36 -7.90
C THR A 224 -9.06 23.80 -6.61
N ARG A 225 -8.10 22.87 -6.72
CA ARG A 225 -7.44 22.30 -5.55
C ARG A 225 -6.63 23.36 -4.85
N ILE A 226 -6.71 23.32 -3.53
CA ILE A 226 -6.12 24.31 -2.65
C ILE A 226 -5.12 23.65 -1.71
N GLU A 227 -4.20 24.46 -1.21
CA GLU A 227 -3.40 24.14 -0.04
C GLU A 227 -4.15 24.58 1.22
N ILE A 228 -4.39 23.64 2.12
CA ILE A 228 -5.10 23.89 3.38
C ILE A 228 -4.09 24.45 4.41
N PRO A 229 -4.32 25.66 4.95
CA PRO A 229 -3.39 26.30 5.89
C PRO A 229 -3.44 25.60 7.26
N LEU A 230 -2.41 24.82 7.58
CA LEU A 230 -2.28 24.20 8.91
C LEU A 230 -1.50 25.10 9.85
N VAL A 231 -1.85 25.10 11.14
CA VAL A 231 -1.13 25.84 12.18
C VAL A 231 0.26 25.25 12.41
N SER A 232 0.34 23.93 12.60
CA SER A 232 1.59 23.20 12.85
C SER A 232 1.62 21.89 12.05
N PRO A 233 2.12 21.88 10.80
CA PRO A 233 2.13 20.69 9.94
C PRO A 233 2.83 19.47 10.56
N ALA A 234 3.88 19.67 11.35
CA ALA A 234 4.61 18.58 12.01
C ALA A 234 3.79 17.87 13.11
N GLU A 235 2.83 18.56 13.72
CA GLU A 235 1.99 18.06 14.83
C GLU A 235 0.72 17.40 14.29
N HIS A 236 0.84 16.11 13.99
CA HIS A 236 -0.16 15.33 13.26
C HIS A 236 -1.02 14.43 14.17
N ASP A 237 -1.06 14.69 15.48
CA ASP A 237 -1.93 14.00 16.45
C ASP A 237 -2.73 15.01 17.30
N TYR A 238 -3.28 16.04 16.64
CA TYR A 238 -4.16 16.99 17.32
C TYR A 238 -5.36 16.27 17.95
N GLY A 239 -5.62 16.52 19.23
CA GLY A 239 -6.69 15.86 19.98
C GLY A 239 -6.47 14.37 20.26
N GLY A 240 -5.27 13.83 20.01
CA GLY A 240 -4.97 12.42 20.28
C GLY A 240 -5.82 11.45 19.43
N LEU A 241 -6.19 11.86 18.22
CA LEU A 241 -7.09 11.12 17.34
C LEU A 241 -6.37 10.12 16.45
N ARG A 242 -5.06 10.27 16.24
CA ARG A 242 -4.28 9.41 15.36
C ARG A 242 -4.32 7.96 15.80
N GLY A 243 -4.55 7.07 14.83
CA GLY A 243 -4.62 5.63 14.99
C GLY A 243 -5.98 5.12 15.45
N LYS A 244 -6.93 5.99 15.83
CA LYS A 244 -8.30 5.57 16.18
C LYS A 244 -9.11 5.23 14.92
N THR A 245 -10.16 4.43 15.11
CA THR A 245 -11.10 4.08 14.04
C THR A 245 -12.07 5.22 13.77
N TYR A 246 -12.16 5.66 12.52
CA TYR A 246 -13.11 6.68 12.08
C TYR A 246 -14.47 6.06 11.75
N MET A 247 -15.50 6.53 12.41
CA MET A 247 -16.89 6.08 12.26
C MET A 247 -17.67 7.13 11.49
N GLY A 248 -17.64 7.05 10.16
CA GLY A 248 -18.34 7.97 9.27
C GLY A 248 -18.19 7.57 7.80
N THR A 249 -18.82 8.33 6.92
CA THR A 249 -18.78 8.07 5.48
C THR A 249 -17.62 8.83 4.82
N LEU A 250 -16.86 8.15 3.97
CA LEU A 250 -15.82 8.74 3.14
C LEU A 250 -16.29 8.81 1.69
N ASN A 251 -16.20 10.00 1.09
CA ASN A 251 -16.56 10.23 -0.31
C ASN A 251 -15.30 10.26 -1.20
N GLN A 252 -15.48 10.41 -2.52
CA GLN A 252 -14.35 10.65 -3.42
C GLN A 252 -13.65 12.00 -3.17
N GLY A 253 -14.38 13.00 -2.65
CA GLY A 253 -13.87 14.29 -2.21
C GLY A 253 -13.84 14.42 -0.68
N VAL A 254 -13.67 15.66 -0.21
CA VAL A 254 -13.70 15.95 1.23
C VAL A 254 -15.09 15.73 1.83
N ALA A 255 -15.12 15.33 3.10
CA ALA A 255 -16.29 15.34 3.95
C ALA A 255 -16.15 16.39 5.04
N TYR A 256 -17.23 16.66 5.77
CA TYR A 256 -17.27 17.66 6.83
C TYR A 256 -17.99 17.09 8.05
N SER A 257 -17.69 17.64 9.22
CA SER A 257 -18.52 17.45 10.42
C SER A 257 -19.91 18.07 10.23
N PRO A 258 -20.94 17.63 10.98
CA PRO A 258 -22.33 18.04 10.78
C PRO A 258 -22.61 19.54 10.98
N ASP A 259 -21.79 20.21 11.79
CA ASP A 259 -21.92 21.63 12.13
C ASP A 259 -21.38 22.57 11.03
N VAL A 260 -20.58 22.05 10.09
CA VAL A 260 -20.13 22.83 8.95
C VAL A 260 -21.30 22.99 7.97
N PRO A 261 -21.64 24.22 7.54
CA PRO A 261 -22.74 24.45 6.60
C PRO A 261 -22.63 23.57 5.34
N LYS A 262 -23.79 23.05 4.91
CA LYS A 262 -23.88 22.25 3.68
C LYS A 262 -23.56 23.07 2.45
#